data_AF-A0A084JEM0-F1
#
_entry.id   AF-A0A084JEM0-F1
#
_cell.length_a   1.000
_cell.length_b   1.000
_cell.length_c   1.000
_cell.angle_alpha   90.00
_cell.angle_beta   90.00
_cell.angle_gamma   90.00
#
_symmetry.space_group_name_H-M   'P 1'
#
loop_
_entity.id
_entity.type
_entity.pdbx_description
1 polymer ?
#
loop_
_entity_poly.entity_id
_entity_poly.type
_entity_poly.pdbx_seq_one_letter_code
_entity_poly.pdbx_strand_id
1 'polypeptide(L)' 'PAVLPELFTSIRIGTGTSLAILLIVEAYGTRWGMGYYILDAWSRINYIQMYGGIVIMSVVGAALFWILDGIQWAMCKGTR' A
#
# COMPACT_ATOMS: atom_id res chain seq x y z
N PRO A 1 13.58 25.27 2.20
CA PRO A 1 14.64 24.24 2.02
C PRO A 1 14.41 23.42 0.74
N ALA A 2 15.28 23.58 -0.27
CA ALA A 2 15.11 23.03 -1.62
C ALA A 2 15.07 21.48 -1.69
N VAL A 3 15.46 20.78 -0.61
CA VAL A 3 15.56 19.31 -0.54
C VAL A 3 14.23 18.62 -0.14
N LEU A 4 13.29 19.36 0.45
CA LEU A 4 11.99 18.80 0.87
C LEU A 4 11.22 18.06 -0.25
N PRO A 5 11.06 18.61 -1.48
CA PRO A 5 10.31 17.91 -2.54
C PRO A 5 11.00 16.63 -3.05
N GLU A 6 12.32 16.56 -3.03
CA GLU A 6 13.07 15.35 -3.42
C GLU A 6 12.89 14.21 -2.39
N LEU A 7 12.91 14.54 -1.10
CA LEU A 7 12.69 13.55 -0.05
C LEU A 7 11.29 12.93 -0.11
N PHE A 8 10.26 13.74 -0.32
CA PHE A 8 8.89 13.24 -0.46
C PHE A 8 8.70 12.36 -1.70
N THR A 9 9.34 12.70 -2.81
CA THR A 9 9.33 11.88 -4.03
C THR A 9 9.95 10.50 -3.75
N SER A 10 11.06 10.47 -3.02
CA SER A 10 11.75 9.24 -2.64
C SER A 10 10.90 8.36 -1.71
N ILE A 11 10.22 8.96 -0.73
CA ILE A 11 9.28 8.27 0.17
C ILE A 11 8.09 7.69 -0.59
N ARG A 12 7.54 8.41 -1.56
CA ARG A 12 6.42 7.94 -2.39
C ARG A 12 6.79 6.67 -3.15
N ILE A 13 7.96 6.69 -3.80
CA ILE A 13 8.48 5.54 -4.54
C ILE A 13 8.75 4.37 -3.59
N GLY A 14 9.42 4.65 -2.46
CA GLY A 14 9.74 3.63 -1.45
C GLY A 14 8.51 2.99 -0.79
N THR A 15 7.42 3.73 -0.63
CA THR A 15 6.18 3.18 -0.07
C THR A 15 5.50 2.24 -1.06
N GLY A 16 5.49 2.58 -2.35
CA GLY A 16 4.97 1.69 -3.39
C GLY A 16 5.76 0.37 -3.49
N THR A 17 7.09 0.44 -3.45
CA THR A 17 7.94 -0.76 -3.50
C THR A 17 7.80 -1.60 -2.24
N SER A 18 7.76 -0.97 -1.05
CA SER A 18 7.54 -1.66 0.21
C SER A 18 6.19 -2.39 0.22
N LEU A 19 5.11 -1.75 -0.24
CA LEU A 19 3.79 -2.38 -0.34
C LEU A 19 3.79 -3.59 -1.29
N ALA A 20 4.47 -3.50 -2.42
CA ALA A 20 4.60 -4.62 -3.36
C ALA A 20 5.35 -5.81 -2.72
N ILE A 21 6.44 -5.53 -1.99
CA ILE A 21 7.21 -6.56 -1.28
C ILE A 21 6.37 -7.17 -0.15
N LEU A 22 5.67 -6.34 0.61
CA LEU A 22 4.84 -6.75 1.75
C LEU A 22 3.73 -7.69 1.29
N LEU A 23 3.11 -7.43 0.13
CA LEU A 23 2.13 -8.31 -0.48
C LEU A 23 2.67 -9.73 -0.77
N ILE A 24 3.88 -9.81 -1.32
CA ILE A 24 4.53 -11.10 -1.61
C ILE A 24 4.87 -11.82 -0.29
N VAL A 25 5.40 -11.08 0.69
CA VAL A 25 5.71 -11.61 2.01
C VAL A 25 4.44 -12.12 2.71
N GLU A 26 3.33 -11.40 2.64
CA GLU A 26 2.06 -11.82 3.24
C GLU A 26 1.45 -13.02 2.52
N ALA A 27 1.58 -13.10 1.20
CA ALA A 27 1.05 -14.21 0.42
C ALA A 27 1.69 -15.55 0.79
N TYR A 28 3.01 -15.58 1.01
CA TYR A 28 3.76 -16.83 1.21
C TYR A 28 4.34 -17.02 2.62
N GLY A 29 4.67 -15.94 3.30
CA GLY A 29 5.43 -15.95 4.55
C GLY A 29 4.59 -15.97 5.82
N THR A 30 3.30 -15.64 5.74
CA THR A 30 2.42 -15.53 6.91
C THR A 30 1.09 -16.22 6.69
N ARG A 31 0.50 -16.76 7.77
CA ARG A 31 -0.86 -17.33 7.77
C ARG A 31 -1.95 -16.29 8.06
N TRP A 32 -1.58 -15.02 8.12
CA TRP A 32 -2.41 -13.89 8.50
C TRP A 32 -2.00 -12.71 7.64
N GLY A 33 -2.96 -12.08 6.95
CA GLY A 33 -2.68 -10.95 6.06
C GLY A 33 -3.63 -10.92 4.87
N MET A 34 -3.72 -9.76 4.22
CA MET A 34 -4.58 -9.63 3.04
C MET A 34 -3.98 -10.35 1.82
N GLY A 35 -2.65 -10.39 1.68
CA GLY A 35 -1.97 -11.21 0.67
C GLY A 35 -2.26 -12.70 0.84
N TYR A 36 -2.20 -13.22 2.08
CA TYR A 36 -2.57 -14.60 2.41
C TYR A 36 -4.04 -14.88 2.10
N TYR A 37 -4.96 -13.98 2.46
CA TYR A 37 -6.40 -14.13 2.21
C TYR A 37 -6.71 -14.27 0.72
N ILE A 38 -6.06 -13.48 -0.14
CA ILE A 38 -6.23 -13.57 -1.60
C ILE A 38 -5.73 -14.93 -2.11
N LEU A 39 -4.56 -15.39 -1.65
CA LEU A 39 -3.99 -16.68 -2.07
C LEU A 39 -4.85 -17.87 -1.59
N ASP A 40 -5.36 -17.79 -0.37
CA ASP A 40 -6.23 -18.78 0.25
C ASP A 40 -7.60 -18.85 -0.46
N ALA A 41 -8.19 -17.70 -0.82
CA ALA A 41 -9.40 -17.65 -1.65
C ALA A 41 -9.18 -18.20 -3.07
N TRP A 42 -8.01 -17.93 -3.67
CA TRP A 42 -7.61 -18.48 -4.96
C TRP A 42 -7.45 -20.01 -4.90
N SER A 43 -6.81 -20.53 -3.85
CA SER A 43 -6.65 -21.97 -3.63
C SER A 43 -8.00 -22.69 -3.44
N ARG A 44 -9.00 -22.02 -2.85
CA ARG A 44 -10.38 -22.52 -2.74
C ARG A 44 -11.23 -22.32 -4.00
N ILE A 45 -10.68 -21.73 -5.07
CA ILE A 45 -11.41 -21.41 -6.32
C ILE A 45 -12.64 -20.52 -6.03
N ASN A 46 -12.57 -19.71 -4.97
CA ASN A 46 -13.64 -18.80 -4.59
C ASN A 46 -13.36 -17.40 -5.16
N TYR A 47 -13.80 -17.19 -6.40
CA TYR A 47 -13.60 -15.93 -7.11
C TYR A 47 -14.25 -14.74 -6.42
N ILE A 48 -15.43 -14.92 -5.79
CA ILE A 48 -16.14 -13.82 -5.12
C ILE A 48 -15.29 -13.23 -3.99
N GLN A 49 -14.67 -14.10 -3.18
CA GLN A 49 -13.83 -13.67 -2.06
C GLN A 49 -12.49 -13.11 -2.55
N MET A 50 -11.92 -13.70 -3.61
CA MET A 50 -10.66 -13.24 -4.20
C MET A 50 -10.77 -11.82 -4.74
N TYR A 51 -11.80 -11.54 -5.56
CA TYR A 51 -12.03 -10.20 -6.09
C TYR A 51 -12.36 -9.19 -4.98
N GLY A 52 -13.14 -9.60 -3.96
CA GLY A 52 -13.38 -8.77 -2.78
C GLY A 52 -12.08 -8.37 -2.07
N GLY A 53 -11.17 -9.32 -1.88
CA GLY A 53 -9.84 -9.06 -1.29
C GLY A 53 -8.99 -8.10 -2.12
N ILE A 54 -8.98 -8.25 -3.45
CA ILE A 54 -8.23 -7.36 -4.37
C ILE A 54 -8.78 -5.93 -4.32
N VAL A 55 -10.11 -5.76 -4.26
CA VAL A 55 -10.73 -4.43 -4.16
C VAL A 55 -10.35 -3.77 -2.83
N ILE A 56 -10.45 -4.50 -1.72
CA ILE A 56 -10.05 -3.99 -0.39
C ILE A 56 -8.57 -3.60 -0.40
N MET A 57 -7.69 -4.43 -0.95
CA MET A 57 -6.26 -4.10 -1.07
C MET A 57 -5.99 -2.87 -1.91
N SER A 58 -6.73 -2.70 -3.01
CA SER A 58 -6.61 -1.52 -3.87
C SER A 58 -7.03 -0.25 -3.12
N VAL A 59 -8.10 -0.32 -2.32
CA VAL A 59 -8.55 0.80 -1.47
C VAL A 59 -7.53 1.11 -0.39
N VAL A 60 -6.95 0.11 0.26
CA VAL A 60 -5.91 0.31 1.29
C VAL A 60 -4.65 0.94 0.70
N GLY A 61 -4.19 0.45 -0.46
CA GLY A 61 -3.07 1.05 -1.19
C GLY A 61 -3.34 2.51 -1.55
N ALA A 62 -4.52 2.82 -2.09
CA ALA A 62 -4.92 4.19 -2.40
C ALA A 62 -4.99 5.08 -1.16
N ALA A 63 -5.56 4.57 -0.05
CA ALA A 63 -5.63 5.29 1.21
C ALA A 63 -4.24 5.64 1.76
N LEU A 64 -3.28 4.71 1.65
CA LEU A 64 -1.88 4.97 2.01
C LEU A 64 -1.26 6.09 1.17
N PHE A 65 -1.48 6.08 -0.15
CA PHE A 65 -1.01 7.16 -1.03
C PHE A 65 -1.66 8.51 -0.69
N TRP A 66 -2.95 8.55 -0.36
CA TRP A 66 -3.62 9.77 0.08
C TRP A 66 -3.12 10.30 1.42
N ILE A 67 -2.84 9.41 2.39
CA ILE A 67 -2.24 9.81 3.67
C ILE A 67 -0.88 10.46 3.44
N LEU A 68 -0.04 9.87 2.59
CA LEU A 68 1.26 10.44 2.24
C LEU A 68 1.14 11.80 1.56
N ASP A 69 0.21 11.95 0.62
CA ASP A 69 -0.05 13.23 -0.06
C ASP A 69 -0.56 14.30 0.91
N GLY A 70 -1.42 13.94 1.85
CA GLY A 70 -1.90 14.81 2.93
C GLY A 70 -0.79 15.26 3.88
N ILE A 71 0.13 14.36 4.25
CA ILE A 71 1.31 14.69 5.08
C ILE A 71 2.22 15.66 4.31
N GLN A 72 2.44 15.42 3.02
CA GLN A 72 3.20 16.33 2.17
C GLN A 72 2.58 17.72 2.14
N TRP A 73 1.25 17.81 1.95
CA TRP A 73 0.54 19.09 1.95
C TRP A 73 0.64 19.82 3.31
N ALA A 74 0.46 19.09 4.42
CA ALA A 74 0.55 19.65 5.76
C ALA A 74 1.96 20.21 6.06
N MET A 75 3.02 19.47 5.71
CA MET A 75 4.40 19.91 5.93
C MET A 75 4.81 21.07 5.00
N CYS A 76 4.34 21.08 3.75
CA CYS A 76 4.65 22.16 2.81
C CYS A 76 3.97 23.49 3.21
N LYS A 77 2.83 23.43 3.93
CA LYS A 77 2.15 24.61 4.49
C LYS A 77 2.89 25.22 5.69
N GLY A 78 3.69 24.44 6.42
CA GLY A 78 4.46 24.90 7.59
C GLY A 78 5.82 25.54 7.28
N THR A 79 6.25 25.60 6.02
CA THR A 79 7.49 26.25 5.55
C THR A 79 7.22 27.65 4.93
N ARG A 80 6.05 28.22 5.19
CA ARG A 80 5.74 29.62 4.88
C ARG A 80 5.71 30.47 6.13
#